data_AF-A0A0K3AXA6-F1
#
_entry.id   AF-A0A0K3AXA6-F1
#
_cell.length_a   1.000
_cell.length_b   1.000
_cell.length_c   1.000
_cell.angle_alpha   90.00
_cell.angle_beta   90.00
_cell.angle_gamma   90.00
#
_symmetry.space_group_name_H-M   'P 1'
#
loop_
_entity.id
_entity.type
_entity.pdbx_description
1 polymer ?
#
loop_
_entity_poly.entity_id
_entity_poly.type
_entity_poly.pdbx_seq_one_letter_code
_entity_poly.pdbx_strand_id
1 'polypeptide(L)'
;MDDVDAAPRSTKLTALLDIALQVRESGRAVTEKAIDAARAEGATDVEIHDTVLIAAAFCMFNRYVDGLGTAAPEHARSYLPIAKAITEHGYVAATRS
;
A
#
# COMPACT_ATOMS: atom_id res chain seq x y z
N MET A 1 -0.34 15.83 3.99
CA MET A 1 0.47 14.61 4.09
C MET A 1 0.42 14.24 5.55
N ASP A 2 -0.52 13.37 5.92
CA ASP A 2 -0.62 12.92 7.30
C ASP A 2 0.67 12.15 7.64
N ASP A 3 1.25 12.53 8.77
CA ASP A 3 2.50 12.01 9.29
C ASP A 3 2.34 10.51 9.62
N VAL A 4 2.73 9.65 8.68
CA VAL A 4 2.76 8.19 8.87
C VAL A 4 3.93 7.80 9.80
N ASP A 5 4.79 8.73 10.23
CA ASP A 5 6.03 8.44 10.97
C ASP A 5 5.90 8.39 12.49
N ALA A 6 4.69 8.51 13.06
CA ALA A 6 4.53 8.59 14.52
C ALA A 6 4.47 7.24 15.28
N ALA A 7 4.41 6.09 14.59
CA ALA A 7 4.44 4.78 15.25
C ALA A 7 5.86 4.19 15.23
N PRO A 8 6.42 3.72 16.36
CA PRO A 8 7.70 3.00 16.35
C PRO A 8 7.60 1.79 15.42
N ARG A 9 8.26 1.86 14.26
CA ARG A 9 8.32 0.75 13.31
C ARG A 9 9.46 -0.17 13.71
N SER A 10 9.27 -1.48 13.57
CA SER A 10 10.40 -2.40 13.65
C SER A 10 11.39 -2.11 12.53
N THR A 11 12.67 -2.44 12.76
CA THR A 11 13.71 -2.33 11.73
C THR A 11 13.37 -3.19 10.51
N LYS A 12 12.82 -4.39 10.74
CA LYS A 12 12.28 -5.26 9.68
C LYS A 12 11.20 -4.58 8.83
N LEU A 13 10.20 -3.95 9.46
CA LEU A 13 9.14 -3.24 8.73
C LEU A 13 9.72 -2.06 7.92
N THR A 14 10.69 -1.35 8.49
CA THR A 14 11.36 -0.25 7.80
C THR A 14 12.11 -0.75 6.55
N ALA A 15 12.82 -1.88 6.65
CA ALA A 15 13.51 -2.48 5.51
C ALA A 15 12.54 -2.97 4.41
N LEU A 16 11.41 -3.57 4.78
CA LEU A 16 10.38 -3.95 3.81
C LEU A 16 9.74 -2.72 3.12
N LEU A 17 9.53 -1.63 3.86
CA LEU A 17 9.02 -0.38 3.27
C LEU A 17 10.00 0.26 2.29
N ASP A 18 11.30 0.11 2.50
CA ASP A 18 12.33 0.54 1.54
C ASP A 18 12.24 -0.25 0.22
N ILE A 19 12.05 -1.57 0.28
CA ILE A 19 11.78 -2.39 -0.91
C ILE A 19 10.50 -1.92 -1.62
N ALA A 20 9.42 -1.68 -0.88
CA ALA A 20 8.16 -1.20 -1.45
C ALA A 20 8.31 0.19 -2.12
N LEU A 21 9.14 1.07 -1.56
CA LEU A 21 9.50 2.36 -2.16
C LEU A 21 10.21 2.17 -3.51
N GLN A 22 11.19 1.27 -3.59
CA GLN A 22 11.90 0.98 -4.84
C GLN A 22 10.96 0.41 -5.91
N VAL A 23 10.04 -0.50 -5.55
CA VAL A 23 9.03 -1.04 -6.48
C VAL A 23 8.17 0.07 -7.10
N ARG A 24 7.84 1.12 -6.35
CA ARG A 24 7.07 2.27 -6.86
C ARG A 24 7.80 3.03 -7.96
N GLU A 25 9.12 3.08 -7.92
CA GLU A 25 9.92 3.72 -8.96
C GLU A 25 9.94 2.88 -10.24
N SER A 26 10.23 1.57 -10.10
CA SER A 26 10.24 0.61 -11.19
C SER A 26 10.34 -0.81 -10.66
N GLY A 27 9.73 -1.79 -11.36
CA GLY A 27 9.95 -3.21 -11.08
C GLY A 27 11.41 -3.68 -11.28
N ARG A 28 12.28 -2.84 -11.84
CA ARG A 28 13.73 -3.09 -11.97
C ARG A 28 14.59 -2.33 -10.96
N ALA A 29 13.99 -1.47 -10.14
CA ALA A 29 14.72 -0.63 -9.19
C ALA A 29 15.04 -1.37 -7.87
N VAL A 30 14.37 -2.50 -7.59
CA VAL A 30 14.67 -3.31 -6.41
C VAL A 30 16.08 -3.85 -6.49
N THR A 31 16.92 -3.44 -5.55
CA THR A 31 18.34 -3.80 -5.51
C THR A 31 18.60 -5.02 -4.62
N GLU A 32 19.63 -5.81 -4.95
CA GLU A 32 20.11 -6.89 -4.08
C GLU A 32 20.46 -6.38 -2.68
N LYS A 33 21.05 -5.18 -2.58
CA LYS A 33 21.36 -4.53 -1.31
C LYS A 33 20.12 -4.34 -0.42
N ALA A 34 18.99 -3.98 -1.00
CA ALA A 34 17.74 -3.79 -0.26
C ALA A 34 17.17 -5.14 0.23
N ILE A 35 17.27 -6.17 -0.60
CA ILE A 35 16.89 -7.55 -0.26
C ILE A 35 17.76 -8.07 0.90
N ASP A 36 19.08 -7.90 0.80
CA ASP A 36 20.04 -8.31 1.82
C ASP A 36 19.82 -7.57 3.14
N ALA A 37 19.55 -6.27 3.10
CA ALA A 37 19.23 -5.48 4.28
C ALA A 37 17.95 -5.98 4.96
N ALA A 38 16.89 -6.29 4.21
CA ALA A 38 15.67 -6.87 4.77
C ALA A 38 15.91 -8.25 5.39
N ARG A 39 16.70 -9.10 4.74
CA ARG A 39 17.09 -10.42 5.28
C ARG A 39 17.91 -10.30 6.56
N ALA A 40 18.81 -9.32 6.65
CA ALA A 40 19.61 -9.05 7.86
C ALA A 40 18.73 -8.67 9.06
N GLU A 41 17.59 -8.03 8.81
CA GLU A 41 16.57 -7.72 9.82
C GLU A 41 15.57 -8.88 10.07
N GLY A 42 15.84 -10.06 9.51
CA GLY A 42 15.05 -11.27 9.70
C GLY A 42 13.81 -11.37 8.81
N ALA A 43 13.74 -10.62 7.71
CA ALA A 43 12.70 -10.82 6.70
C ALA A 43 12.93 -12.13 5.93
N THR A 44 11.87 -12.91 5.80
CA THR A 44 11.85 -14.12 4.98
C THR A 44 11.66 -13.77 3.51
N ASP A 45 12.02 -14.69 2.62
CA ASP A 45 11.78 -14.53 1.18
C ASP A 45 10.29 -14.39 0.84
N VAL A 46 9.42 -15.01 1.64
CA VAL A 46 7.97 -14.86 1.51
C VAL A 46 7.54 -13.43 1.84
N GLU A 47 8.02 -12.86 2.95
CA GLU A 47 7.70 -11.47 3.32
C GLU A 47 8.22 -10.47 2.29
N ILE A 48 9.40 -10.71 1.72
CA ILE A 48 9.97 -9.88 0.66
C ILE A 48 9.14 -9.99 -0.63
N HIS A 49 8.80 -11.21 -1.04
CA HIS A 49 7.93 -11.47 -2.19
C HIS A 49 6.57 -10.77 -2.03
N ASP A 50 5.93 -10.92 -0.87
CA ASP A 50 4.62 -10.33 -0.59
C ASP A 50 4.69 -8.81 -0.60
N THR A 51 5.77 -8.23 -0.04
CA THR A 51 6.01 -6.79 -0.08
C THR A 51 6.09 -6.28 -1.53
N VAL A 52 6.83 -6.97 -2.40
CA VAL A 52 6.93 -6.62 -3.82
C VAL A 52 5.58 -6.76 -4.52
N LEU A 53 4.87 -7.86 -4.30
CA LEU A 53 3.56 -8.13 -4.90
C LEU A 53 2.54 -7.07 -4.50
N ILE A 54 2.45 -6.74 -3.21
CA ILE A 54 1.56 -5.70 -2.68
C ILE A 54 1.89 -4.36 -3.33
N ALA A 55 3.16 -3.93 -3.29
CA ALA A 55 3.58 -2.65 -3.86
C ALA A 55 3.27 -2.55 -5.37
N ALA A 56 3.53 -3.62 -6.13
CA ALA A 56 3.24 -3.69 -7.55
C ALA A 56 1.74 -3.61 -7.85
N ALA A 57 0.89 -4.28 -7.06
CA ALA A 57 -0.55 -4.22 -7.20
C ALA A 57 -1.09 -2.79 -6.96
N PHE A 58 -0.59 -2.11 -5.92
CA PHE A 58 -0.95 -0.70 -5.69
C PHE A 58 -0.49 0.21 -6.84
N CYS A 59 0.69 -0.01 -7.42
CA CYS A 59 1.14 0.73 -8.60
C CYS A 59 0.19 0.51 -9.80
N MET A 60 -0.25 -0.73 -10.03
CA MET A 60 -1.23 -1.05 -11.06
C MET A 60 -2.55 -0.33 -10.82
N PHE A 61 -3.09 -0.39 -9.60
CA PHE A 61 -4.36 0.27 -9.25
C PHE A 61 -4.27 1.79 -9.38
N ASN A 62 -3.19 2.40 -8.92
CA ASN A 62 -2.98 3.84 -9.06
C ASN A 62 -2.98 4.23 -10.54
N ARG A 63 -2.21 3.53 -11.38
CA ARG A 63 -2.21 3.78 -12.84
C ARG A 63 -3.58 3.59 -13.48
N TYR A 64 -4.37 2.63 -13.01
CA TYR A 64 -5.72 2.38 -13.51
C TYR A 64 -6.70 3.49 -13.11
N VAL A 65 -6.71 3.87 -11.82
CA VAL A 65 -7.51 4.95 -11.25
C VAL A 65 -7.18 6.29 -11.93
N ASP A 66 -5.90 6.61 -12.04
CA ASP A 66 -5.39 7.82 -12.69
C ASP A 66 -5.74 7.83 -14.18
N GLY A 67 -5.57 6.70 -14.87
CA GLY A 67 -5.85 6.57 -16.30
C GLY A 67 -7.34 6.69 -16.66
N LEU A 68 -8.24 6.35 -15.74
CA LEU A 68 -9.69 6.53 -15.89
C LEU A 68 -10.20 7.90 -15.43
N GLY A 69 -9.34 8.75 -14.86
CA GLY A 69 -9.76 10.02 -14.27
C GLY A 69 -10.73 9.83 -13.09
N THR A 70 -10.56 8.75 -12.33
CA THR A 70 -11.47 8.40 -11.24
C THR A 70 -11.39 9.44 -10.13
N ALA A 71 -12.50 10.07 -9.78
CA ALA A 71 -12.56 11.04 -8.69
C ALA A 71 -12.41 10.33 -7.33
N ALA A 72 -11.26 10.50 -6.69
CA ALA A 72 -11.10 10.15 -5.29
C ALA A 72 -11.68 11.28 -4.40
N PRO A 73 -12.40 10.96 -3.31
CA PRO A 73 -12.80 11.95 -2.31
C PRO A 73 -11.58 12.69 -1.75
N GLU A 74 -11.64 14.02 -1.68
CA GLU A 74 -10.50 14.85 -1.23
C GLU A 74 -10.05 14.59 0.22
N HIS A 75 -10.91 13.98 1.04
CA HIS A 75 -10.65 13.74 2.44
C HIS A 75 -10.96 12.30 2.83
N ALA A 76 -10.06 11.66 3.58
CA ALA A 76 -10.28 10.31 4.10
C ALA A 76 -11.57 10.18 4.93
N ARG A 77 -11.99 11.26 5.62
CA ARG A 77 -13.26 11.31 6.36
C ARG A 77 -14.50 11.17 5.46
N SER A 78 -14.38 11.50 4.18
CA SER A 78 -15.46 11.34 3.21
C SER A 78 -15.82 9.86 2.96
N TYR A 79 -14.98 8.92 3.38
CA TYR A 79 -15.30 7.49 3.39
C TYR A 79 -16.10 7.05 4.63
N LEU A 80 -16.21 7.85 5.69
CA LEU A 80 -16.94 7.48 6.92
C LEU A 80 -18.42 7.15 6.68
N PRO A 81 -19.17 7.90 5.85
CA PRO A 81 -20.56 7.56 5.55
C PRO A 81 -20.69 6.22 4.82
N ILE A 82 -19.78 5.94 3.87
CA ILE A 82 -19.72 4.68 3.12
C ILE A 82 -19.37 3.53 4.06
N ALA A 83 -18.38 3.71 4.94
CA ALA A 83 -18.01 2.73 5.94
C ALA A 83 -19.19 2.39 6.86
N LYS A 84 -19.90 3.41 7.36
CA LYS A 84 -21.10 3.23 8.19
C LYS A 84 -22.19 2.46 7.44
N ALA A 85 -22.45 2.81 6.18
CA ALA A 85 -23.45 2.12 5.36
C ALA A 85 -23.10 0.65 5.14
N ILE A 86 -21.83 0.31 4.89
CA ILE A 86 -21.36 -1.07 4.74
C ILE A 86 -21.51 -1.86 6.04
N THR A 87 -21.17 -1.26 7.19
CA THR A 87 -21.31 -1.92 8.50
C THR A 87 -22.78 -2.22 8.84
N GLU A 88 -23.69 -1.28 8.55
CA GLU A 88 -25.10 -1.40 8.92
C GLU A 88 -25.93 -2.19 7.90
N HIS A 89 -25.61 -2.10 6.60
CA HIS A 89 -26.45 -2.60 5.51
C HIS A 89 -25.73 -3.55 4.55
N GLY A 90 -24.45 -3.87 4.82
CA GLY A 90 -23.62 -4.70 3.95
C GLY A 90 -23.17 -3.99 2.66
N TYR A 91 -22.38 -4.68 1.84
CA TYR A 91 -21.78 -4.13 0.62
C TYR A 91 -22.78 -3.70 -0.45
N VAL A 92 -24.03 -4.20 -0.41
CA VAL A 92 -25.08 -3.88 -1.39
C VAL A 92 -25.48 -2.40 -1.34
N ALA A 93 -25.39 -1.77 -0.15
CA ALA A 93 -25.70 -0.36 0.03
C ALA A 93 -24.65 0.57 -0.60
N ALA A 94 -23.40 0.12 -0.74
CA ALA A 94 -22.31 0.93 -1.30
C ALA A 94 -22.37 1.05 -2.83
N THR A 95 -23.09 0.16 -3.50
CA THR A 95 -23.18 0.10 -4.98
C THR A 95 -24.34 0.89 -5.59
N ARG A 96 -25.22 1.48 -4.77
CA ARG A 96 -26.42 2.17 -5.25
C ARG A 96 -26.21 3.70 -5.17
N SER A 97 -25.54 4.24 -6.18
CA SER A 97 -25.48 5.69 -6.47
C SER A 97 -26.53 6.08 -7.51
#